data_AF-A0A941XNM4-F1
#
_entry.id   AF-A0A941XNM4-F1
#
_cell.length_a   1.000
_cell.length_b   1.000
_cell.length_c   1.000
_cell.angle_alpha   90.00
_cell.angle_beta   90.00
_cell.angle_gamma   90.00
#
_symmetry.space_group_name_H-M   'P 1'
#
loop_
_entity.id
_entity.type
_entity.pdbx_description
1 polymer ?
#
loop_
_entity_poly.entity_id
_entity_poly.type
_entity_poly.pdbx_seq_one_letter_code
_entity_poly.pdbx_strand_id
1 'polypeptide(L)' 'MNITKYREDLHQIPEIGFNEYKTQEYILKIVKNYDCSIQTVKTGVLCFFNNNAKKTLAFRSDMDALKIEEKN' A
#
# COMPACT_ATOMS: atom_id res chain seq x y z
N MET A 1 -2.77 2.12 16.12
CA MET A 1 -2.89 1.40 14.83
C MET A 1 -3.77 0.19 15.04
N ASN A 2 -4.78 -0.01 14.20
CA ASN A 2 -5.61 -1.21 14.22
C ASN A 2 -5.39 -1.97 12.90
N ILE A 3 -4.57 -3.02 12.93
CA ILE A 3 -4.20 -3.80 11.74
C ILE A 3 -5.44 -4.50 11.15
N THR A 4 -6.36 -4.95 12.00
CA THR A 4 -7.62 -5.55 11.56
C THR A 4 -8.44 -4.58 10.72
N LYS A 5 -8.50 -3.30 11.12
CA LYS A 5 -9.20 -2.26 10.38
C LYS A 5 -8.58 -2.01 9.00
N TYR A 6 -7.26 -1.96 8.90
CA TYR A 6 -6.58 -1.81 7.60
C TYR A 6 -6.85 -2.98 6.67
N ARG A 7 -6.83 -4.20 7.20
CA ARG A 7 -7.17 -5.40 6.44
C ARG A 7 -8.61 -5.33 5.93
N GLU A 8 -9.57 -5.02 6.80
CA GLU A 8 -10.99 -4.91 6.44
C GLU A 8 -11.23 -3.83 5.37
N ASP A 9 -10.64 -2.64 5.54
CA ASP A 9 -10.79 -1.55 4.58
C ASP A 9 -10.22 -1.92 3.20
N LEU A 10 -9.01 -2.48 3.15
CA LEU A 10 -8.37 -2.90 1.90
C LEU A 10 -9.12 -4.06 1.24
N HIS A 11 -9.68 -4.97 2.03
CA HIS A 11 -10.47 -6.10 1.54
C HIS A 11 -11.76 -5.64 0.84
N GLN A 12 -12.31 -4.48 1.21
CA GLN A 12 -13.46 -3.87 0.54
C GLN A 12 -13.08 -3.07 -0.73
N ILE A 13 -11.79 -3.01 -1.08
CA ILE A 13 -11.26 -2.28 -2.25
C ILE A 13 -10.50 -3.25 -3.17
N PRO A 14 -11.14 -4.29 -3.74
CA PRO A 14 -10.48 -5.17 -4.70
C PRO A 14 -10.30 -4.43 -6.04
N GLU A 15 -9.06 -4.18 -6.43
CA GLU A 15 -8.71 -3.56 -7.71
C GLU A 15 -7.76 -4.46 -8.51
N ILE A 16 -8.00 -4.55 -9.82
CA ILE A 16 -7.21 -5.41 -10.72
C ILE A 16 -5.80 -4.83 -10.89
N GLY A 17 -4.83 -5.73 -11.09
CA GLY A 17 -3.46 -5.42 -11.49
C GLY A 17 -3.35 -4.22 -12.43
N PHE A 18 -2.46 -3.29 -12.09
CA PHE A 18 -2.19 -2.01 -12.77
C PHE A 18 -3.31 -0.95 -12.72
N ASN A 19 -4.40 -1.19 -11.98
CA ASN A 19 -5.53 -0.27 -11.81
C ASN A 19 -5.91 -0.03 -10.33
N GLU A 20 -4.97 -0.20 -9.41
CA GLU A 20 -5.11 -0.10 -7.96
C GLU A 20 -5.16 1.35 -7.46
N TYR A 21 -5.96 2.21 -8.09
CA TYR A 21 -5.99 3.65 -7.80
C TYR A 21 -6.53 3.96 -6.41
N LYS A 22 -7.61 3.30 -5.97
CA LYS A 22 -8.20 3.52 -4.64
C LYS A 22 -7.33 2.91 -3.54
N THR A 23 -6.78 1.73 -3.80
CA THR A 23 -5.83 1.05 -2.90
C THR A 23 -4.56 1.88 -2.72
N GLN A 24 -4.01 2.42 -3.81
CA GLN A 24 -2.90 3.37 -3.77
C GLN A 24 -3.28 4.62 -2.95
N GLU A 25 -4.43 5.23 -3.21
CA GLU A 25 -4.88 6.42 -2.48
C GLU A 25 -5.02 6.15 -0.97
N TYR A 26 -5.55 4.98 -0.60
CA TYR A 26 -5.68 4.55 0.79
C TYR A 26 -4.31 4.44 1.48
N ILE A 27 -3.34 3.78 0.82
CA ILE A 27 -1.97 3.64 1.34
C ILE A 27 -1.32 5.02 1.48
N LEU A 28 -1.40 5.88 0.46
CA LEU A 28 -0.84 7.24 0.49
C LEU A 28 -1.41 8.09 1.63
N LYS A 29 -2.72 7.98 1.91
CA LYS A 29 -3.37 8.68 3.04
C LYS A 29 -2.84 8.26 4.40
N ILE A 30 -2.42 7.00 4.54
CA ILE A 30 -1.82 6.49 5.77
C ILE A 30 -0.35 6.93 5.85
N VAL A 31 0.43 6.66 4.79
CA VAL A 31 1.89 6.81 4.84
C VAL A 31 2.35 8.26 4.87
N LYS A 32 1.55 9.21 4.35
CA LYS A 32 1.83 10.65 4.44
C LYS A 32 1.98 11.18 5.88
N ASN A 33 1.52 10.42 6.87
CA ASN A 33 1.62 10.80 8.28
C ASN A 33 2.93 10.31 8.94
N TYR A 34 3.80 9.59 8.20
CA TYR A 34 5.13 9.21 8.68
C TYR A 34 6.20 10.11 8.06
N ASP A 35 7.34 10.16 8.75
CA ASP A 35 8.55 10.82 8.26
C ASP A 35 9.25 9.91 7.23
N CYS A 36 8.72 9.90 6.01
CA CYS A 36 9.31 9.18 4.89
C CYS A 36 9.15 9.95 3.57
N SER A 37 10.09 9.74 2.66
CA SER A 37 9.94 10.23 1.29
C SER A 37 9.10 9.23 0.49
N ILE A 38 8.06 9.73 -0.15
CA ILE A 38 7.12 8.93 -0.94
C ILE A 38 7.39 9.16 -2.43
N GLN A 39 7.43 8.07 -3.19
CA GLN A 39 7.44 8.10 -4.65
C GLN A 39 6.39 7.13 -5.19
N THR A 40 5.75 7.49 -6.29
CA THR A 40 4.74 6.65 -6.95
C THR A 40 5.17 6.31 -8.37
N VAL A 41 4.94 5.07 -8.78
CA VAL A 41 5.16 4.61 -10.17
C VAL A 41 3.90 3.92 -10.65
N LYS A 42 3.12 4.60 -11.50
CA LYS A 42 1.73 4.22 -11.78
C LYS A 42 0.97 4.08 -10.44
N THR A 43 0.42 2.90 -10.16
CA THR A 43 -0.28 2.56 -8.90
C THR A 43 0.67 2.13 -7.79
N GLY A 44 1.93 1.79 -8.10
CA GLY A 44 2.93 1.38 -7.11
C GLY A 44 3.32 2.51 -6.15
N VAL A 45 3.58 2.16 -4.89
CA VAL A 45 4.00 3.09 -3.83
C VAL A 45 5.37 2.67 -3.28
N LEU A 46 6.33 3.59 -3.28
CA LEU A 46 7.63 3.45 -2.65
C LEU A 46 7.70 4.41 -1.45
N CYS A 47 7.98 3.87 -0.27
CA CYS A 47 8.24 4.66 0.94
C CYS A 47 9.68 4.43 1.37
N PHE A 48 10.47 5.50 1.46
CA PHE A 48 11.83 5.44 1.95
C PHE A 48 11.96 6.19 3.28
N PHE A 49 12.34 5.44 4.32
CA PHE A 49 12.52 5.94 5.68
C PHE A 49 14.01 6.13 5.93
N ASN A 50 14.47 7.39 5.88
CA ASN A 50 15.88 7.70 6.06
C ASN A 50 16.23 7.89 7.53
N ASN A 51 16.84 6.87 8.14
CA ASN A 51 17.36 6.93 9.51
C ASN A 51 18.88 7.15 9.56
N ASN A 52 19.51 7.67 8.49
CA ASN A 52 20.96 7.84 8.34
C ASN A 52 21.76 6.55 8.61
N ALA A 53 21.17 5.40 8.28
CA ALA A 53 21.78 4.09 8.48
C ALA A 53 22.77 3.76 7.34
N LYS A 54 23.82 3.01 7.65
CA LYS A 54 24.80 2.53 6.65
C LYS A 54 24.26 1.41 5.74
N LYS A 55 23.14 0.80 6.11
CA LYS A 55 22.51 -0.30 5.38
C LYS A 55 21.01 -0.01 5.25
N THR A 56 20.45 -0.40 4.11
CA THR A 56 19.02 -0.25 3.81
C THR A 56 18.40 -1.64 3.67
N LEU A 57 17.26 -1.86 4.31
CA LEU A 57 16.43 -3.05 4.14
C LEU A 57 15.21 -2.69 3.31
N ALA A 58 14.90 -3.50 2.29
CA ALA A 58 13.72 -3.33 1.46
C ALA A 58 12.68 -4.40 1.82
N PHE A 59 11.42 -3.97 1.93
CA PHE A 59 10.26 -4.86 2.02
C PHE A 59 9.34 -4.58 0.83
N ARG A 60 8.85 -5.64 0.20
CA ARG A 60 7.95 -5.55 -0.96
C ARG A 60 6.72 -6.39 -0.70
N SER A 61 5.56 -5.82 -1.02
CA SER A 61 4.26 -6.49 -1.10
C SER A 61 3.59 -6.08 -2.40
N ASP A 62 2.75 -6.96 -2.94
CA ASP A 62 1.70 -6.62 -3.90
C ASP A 62 0.43 -6.17 -3.18
N MET A 63 -0.51 -5.64 -3.96
CA MET A 63 -1.78 -5.09 -3.49
C MET A 63 -2.94 -5.26 -4.49
N ASP A 64 -2.69 -5.96 -5.60
CA ASP A 64 -3.71 -6.24 -6.61
C ASP A 64 -4.63 -7.38 -6.19
N ALA A 65 -5.88 -7.29 -6.62
CA ALA A 65 -6.91 -8.29 -6.42
C ALA A 65 -7.23 -9.03 -7.72
N LEU A 66 -7.93 -10.15 -7.56
CA LEU A 66 -8.44 -10.95 -8.68
C LEU A 66 -9.88 -10.54 -9.03
N LYS A 67 -10.23 -10.67 -10.32
CA LYS A 67 -11.60 -10.47 -10.80
C LYS A 67 -12.45 -11.71 -10.53
N ILE A 68 -12.75 -11.94 -9.26
CA ILE A 68 -13.62 -13.02 -8.80
C ILE A 68 -14.70 -12.47 -7.88
N GLU A 69 -15.86 -13.09 -7.90
CA GLU A 69 -16.88 -12.83 -6.89
C GLU A 69 -16.47 -13.55 -5.60
N GLU A 70 -16.37 -12.79 -4.51
CA GLU A 70 -16.03 -13.35 -3.22
C GLU A 70 -17.21 -14.17 -2.67
N LYS A 71 -16.92 -15.42 -2.29
CA LYS A 71 -17.87 -16.26 -1.56
C LYS A 71 -17.54 -16.15 -0.07
N ASN A 72 -18.37 -15.39 0.65
CA ASN A 72 -18.33 -15.29 2.11
C ASN A 72 -19.03 -16.50 2.76
#